data_AF-A0A956IM64-F1
#
_entry.id   AF-A0A956IM64-F1
#
_cell.length_a   1.000
_cell.length_b   1.000
_cell.length_c   1.000
_cell.angle_alpha   90.00
_cell.angle_beta   90.00
_cell.angle_gamma   90.00
#
_symmetry.space_group_name_H-M   'P 1'
#
loop_
_entity.id
_entity.type
_entity.pdbx_description
1 polymer ?
#
loop_
_entity_poly.entity_id
_entity_poly.type
_entity_poly.pdbx_seq_one_letter_code
_entity_poly.pdbx_strand_id
1 'polypeptide(L)'
;MTEQVQAQNRASTVPGLGERAHRAATTVADPLRADSAIAQRFASDDERFESFGRAIDAIRREAEASVGDADLRHVKRLRRLSRGLEVTGRAAIHFSFEPLGFGAGVIALWLHKQLEATEIGHTALHGAYDKLPGVGRFHSKRFRWRTPIDEESWRYGHNVRHHGATNVAGHDADIHFGPVRLTHETPWRPAHRFQLLYALLMLFPNFGFVMNLHFTGLADVYEGNGRGGMDFLPDRSRKTIAEAHWKALRKYAPYYAYEYALWPALAGPFWWKVMLGNYLSEVLRDLYSAATIFCGHVGEEAASFPEGTKARKRGRWYAMQAAATYNFRLGRLRSVLCGGLDLQIEHHLFNRLPPHRLREIAPKVERACRDHGVPYRSESWGKTLLGALAHIQALSKPDGVSPGTAETAVTA
;
A
#
# COMPACT_ATOMS: atom_id res chain seq x y z
N MET A 1 -70.19 -39.49 9.25
CA MET A 1 -70.08 -38.10 8.76
C MET A 1 -68.72 -37.98 8.07
N THR A 2 -68.67 -38.38 6.79
CA THR A 2 -68.56 -37.50 5.58
C THR A 2 -67.08 -37.18 5.30
N GLU A 3 -66.39 -37.97 4.46
CA GLU A 3 -66.13 -37.77 3.01
C GLU A 3 -65.27 -36.54 2.69
N GLN A 4 -64.04 -36.73 2.15
CA GLN A 4 -63.63 -36.45 0.75
C GLN A 4 -63.40 -34.93 0.47
N VAL A 5 -62.60 -34.38 -0.46
CA VAL A 5 -61.69 -34.77 -1.54
C VAL A 5 -61.06 -33.47 -2.10
N GLN A 6 -59.86 -33.58 -2.66
CA GLN A 6 -59.19 -32.86 -3.79
C GLN A 6 -59.62 -31.44 -4.25
N ALA A 7 -58.62 -30.65 -4.68
CA ALA A 7 -58.32 -30.29 -6.09
C ALA A 7 -57.57 -28.93 -6.16
N GLN A 8 -56.28 -28.93 -6.52
CA GLN A 8 -55.76 -28.62 -7.86
C GLN A 8 -56.25 -27.29 -8.48
N ASN A 9 -55.31 -26.37 -8.71
CA ASN A 9 -55.21 -25.74 -10.03
C ASN A 9 -53.78 -25.28 -10.37
N ARG A 10 -53.43 -25.50 -11.64
CA ARG A 10 -52.14 -25.33 -12.33
C ARG A 10 -51.97 -23.92 -12.93
N ALA A 11 -50.74 -23.69 -13.40
CA ALA A 11 -50.22 -22.65 -14.32
C ALA A 11 -49.78 -21.36 -13.62
N SER A 12 -48.57 -20.82 -13.84
CA SER A 12 -47.88 -20.62 -15.12
C SER A 12 -46.35 -20.51 -14.91
N THR A 13 -45.60 -21.22 -15.75
CA THR A 13 -44.15 -21.12 -15.94
C THR A 13 -43.78 -19.88 -16.73
N VAL A 14 -42.93 -19.02 -16.17
CA VAL A 14 -42.09 -18.09 -16.95
C VAL A 14 -40.63 -18.28 -16.50
N PRO A 15 -39.79 -18.99 -17.27
CA PRO A 15 -38.36 -19.02 -17.04
C PRO A 15 -37.74 -17.83 -17.79
N GLY A 16 -37.20 -16.86 -17.06
CA GLY A 16 -36.46 -15.78 -17.71
C GLY A 16 -35.91 -14.76 -16.72
N LEU A 17 -34.61 -14.49 -16.84
CA LEU A 17 -33.82 -13.40 -16.25
C LEU A 17 -33.02 -13.67 -14.95
N GLY A 18 -33.09 -14.87 -14.36
CA GLY A 18 -32.28 -15.21 -13.16
C GLY A 18 -30.97 -15.98 -13.42
N GLU A 19 -30.86 -16.74 -14.52
CA GLU A 19 -29.81 -17.77 -14.66
C GLU A 19 -28.80 -17.53 -15.80
N ARG A 20 -28.86 -16.40 -16.50
CA ARG A 20 -27.95 -16.07 -17.62
C ARG A 20 -26.90 -14.99 -17.34
N ALA A 21 -26.64 -14.67 -16.06
CA ALA A 21 -25.55 -13.77 -15.65
C ALA A 21 -24.33 -14.51 -15.08
N HIS A 22 -24.27 -15.83 -15.20
CA HIS A 22 -23.10 -16.65 -14.89
C HIS A 22 -22.62 -17.36 -16.16
N ARG A 23 -21.88 -16.64 -17.02
CA ARG A 23 -20.86 -17.14 -17.97
C ARG A 23 -20.57 -16.07 -19.02
N ALA A 24 -19.91 -15.01 -18.57
CA ALA A 24 -18.89 -14.36 -19.37
C ALA A 24 -17.70 -14.15 -18.44
N ALA A 25 -17.17 -15.25 -17.92
CA ALA A 25 -15.81 -15.23 -17.39
C ALA A 25 -14.92 -15.04 -18.60
N THR A 26 -14.60 -13.78 -18.93
CA THR A 26 -13.31 -13.47 -19.53
C THR A 26 -12.30 -14.24 -18.70
N THR A 27 -11.72 -15.28 -19.28
CA THR A 27 -10.67 -16.07 -18.64
C THR A 27 -9.50 -15.13 -18.44
N VAL A 28 -9.49 -14.43 -17.29
CA VAL A 28 -8.33 -13.67 -16.85
C VAL A 28 -7.21 -14.69 -16.79
N ALA A 29 -6.21 -14.52 -17.66
CA ALA A 29 -5.07 -15.41 -17.70
C ALA A 29 -4.47 -15.51 -16.30
N ASP A 30 -4.18 -16.74 -15.83
CA ASP A 30 -3.57 -16.93 -14.52
C ASP A 30 -2.26 -16.11 -14.47
N PRO A 31 -2.15 -15.11 -13.58
CA PRO A 31 -1.00 -14.21 -13.54
C PRO A 31 0.30 -14.94 -13.16
N LEU A 32 0.23 -16.20 -12.70
CA LEU A 32 1.38 -17.03 -12.33
C LEU A 32 1.74 -18.10 -13.37
N ARG A 33 1.06 -18.11 -14.52
CA ARG A 33 1.35 -19.04 -15.61
C ARG A 33 2.73 -18.74 -16.20
N ALA A 34 3.63 -19.71 -16.19
CA ALA A 34 4.91 -19.60 -16.88
C ALA A 34 4.77 -19.85 -18.38
N ASP A 35 5.73 -19.31 -19.13
CA ASP A 35 5.97 -19.68 -20.52
C ASP A 35 6.27 -21.18 -20.66
N SER A 36 5.88 -21.73 -21.81
CA SER A 36 5.97 -23.16 -22.11
C SER A 36 7.38 -23.73 -21.89
N ALA A 37 8.43 -23.01 -22.28
CA ALA A 37 9.81 -23.43 -22.13
C ALA A 37 10.28 -23.54 -20.66
N ILE A 38 9.72 -22.73 -19.76
CA ILE A 38 10.01 -22.81 -18.32
C ILE A 38 9.13 -23.88 -17.68
N ALA A 39 7.84 -23.92 -18.03
CA ALA A 39 6.90 -24.90 -17.52
C ALA A 39 7.38 -26.35 -17.78
N GLN A 40 7.95 -26.61 -18.96
CA GLN A 40 8.51 -27.92 -19.34
C GLN A 40 9.76 -28.36 -18.53
N ARG A 41 10.39 -27.45 -17.76
CA ARG A 41 11.54 -27.80 -16.90
C ARG A 41 11.12 -28.49 -15.60
N PHE A 42 9.83 -28.45 -15.28
CA PHE A 42 9.26 -29.02 -14.06
C PHE A 42 8.19 -30.05 -14.44
N ALA A 43 8.01 -31.10 -13.64
CA ALA A 43 6.98 -32.09 -13.87
C ALA A 43 5.57 -31.54 -13.61
N SER A 44 5.45 -30.49 -12.80
CA SER A 44 4.19 -29.81 -12.51
C SER A 44 4.40 -28.38 -12.01
N ASP A 45 3.33 -27.56 -11.99
CA ASP A 45 3.35 -26.24 -11.36
C ASP A 45 3.62 -26.31 -9.84
N ASP A 46 3.15 -27.36 -9.17
CA ASP A 46 3.40 -27.55 -7.75
C ASP A 46 4.90 -27.74 -7.48
N GLU A 47 5.58 -28.56 -8.28
CA GLU A 47 7.03 -28.74 -8.19
C GLU A 47 7.78 -27.43 -8.50
N ARG A 48 7.35 -26.69 -9.53
CA ARG A 48 7.90 -25.38 -9.90
C ARG A 48 7.83 -24.39 -8.73
N PHE A 49 6.66 -24.26 -8.11
CA PHE A 49 6.49 -23.35 -6.97
C PHE A 49 7.24 -23.82 -5.72
N GLU A 50 7.36 -25.13 -5.49
CA GLU A 50 8.19 -25.65 -4.41
C GLU A 50 9.67 -25.35 -4.62
N SER A 51 10.18 -25.52 -5.84
CA SER A 51 11.54 -25.13 -6.22
C SER A 51 11.77 -23.63 -6.03
N PHE A 52 10.83 -22.81 -6.50
CA PHE A 52 10.86 -21.36 -6.30
C PHE A 52 10.89 -20.99 -4.82
N GLY A 53 10.04 -21.64 -4.01
CA GLY A 53 10.00 -21.45 -2.57
C GLY A 53 11.32 -21.75 -1.88
N ARG A 54 11.99 -22.85 -2.26
CA ARG A 54 13.33 -23.19 -1.74
C ARG A 54 14.37 -22.13 -2.11
N ALA A 55 14.34 -21.59 -3.33
CA ALA A 55 15.25 -20.54 -3.78
C ALA A 55 15.06 -19.24 -2.98
N ILE A 56 13.82 -18.79 -2.83
CA ILE A 56 13.47 -17.59 -2.03
C ILE A 56 13.84 -17.79 -0.55
N ASP A 57 13.60 -18.98 0.01
CA ASP A 57 13.97 -19.29 1.39
C ASP A 57 15.49 -19.31 1.60
N ALA A 58 16.27 -19.75 0.61
CA ALA A 58 17.73 -19.68 0.67
C ALA A 58 18.21 -18.23 0.72
N ILE A 59 17.67 -17.36 -0.14
CA ILE A 59 17.96 -15.91 -0.13
C ILE A 59 17.59 -15.30 1.23
N ARG A 60 16.40 -15.65 1.76
CA ARG A 60 15.95 -15.19 3.07
C ARG A 60 16.95 -15.52 4.17
N ARG A 61 17.36 -16.79 4.26
CA ARG A 61 18.27 -17.25 5.32
C ARG A 61 19.60 -16.52 5.26
N GLU A 62 20.18 -16.36 4.07
CA GLU A 62 21.44 -15.62 3.88
C GLU A 62 21.29 -14.15 4.29
N ALA A 63 20.21 -13.49 3.84
CA ALA A 63 19.97 -12.09 4.11
C ALA A 63 19.70 -11.83 5.60
N GLU A 64 18.82 -12.62 6.24
CA GLU A 64 18.52 -12.51 7.67
C GLU A 64 19.75 -12.78 8.54
N ALA A 65 20.62 -13.73 8.15
CA ALA A 65 21.87 -14.00 8.86
C ALA A 65 22.89 -12.85 8.75
N SER A 66 22.79 -12.02 7.71
CA SER A 66 23.68 -10.86 7.51
C SER A 66 23.28 -9.62 8.32
N VAL A 67 22.05 -9.57 8.86
CA VAL A 67 21.54 -8.43 9.62
C VAL A 67 22.19 -8.40 11.00
N GLY A 68 22.83 -7.28 11.34
CA GLY A 68 23.58 -7.13 12.57
C GLY A 68 23.80 -5.69 13.02
N ASP A 69 24.85 -5.46 13.82
CA ASP A 69 25.13 -4.15 14.40
C ASP A 69 25.38 -3.05 13.35
N ALA A 70 25.84 -3.42 12.16
CA ALA A 70 26.05 -2.48 11.05
C ALA A 70 24.73 -1.83 10.61
N ASP A 71 23.66 -2.62 10.52
CA ASP A 71 22.30 -2.18 10.18
C ASP A 71 21.75 -1.24 11.27
N LEU A 72 21.96 -1.58 12.54
CA LEU A 72 21.55 -0.74 13.67
C LEU A 72 22.35 0.58 13.72
N ARG A 73 23.65 0.55 13.42
CA ARG A 73 24.47 1.77 13.26
C ARG A 73 23.98 2.62 12.10
N HIS A 74 23.60 2.00 10.99
CA HIS A 74 23.08 2.69 9.82
C HIS A 74 21.81 3.48 10.14
N VAL A 75 20.78 2.84 10.71
CA VAL A 75 19.53 3.53 11.05
C VAL A 75 19.72 4.61 12.12
N LYS A 76 20.65 4.40 13.07
CA LYS A 76 21.04 5.42 14.05
C LYS A 76 21.68 6.65 13.37
N ARG A 77 22.54 6.47 12.36
CA ARG A 77 23.11 7.58 11.58
C ARG A 77 22.05 8.30 10.76
N LEU A 78 21.17 7.57 10.06
CA LEU A 78 20.05 8.17 9.33
C LEU A 78 19.15 9.00 10.24
N ARG A 79 18.86 8.50 11.45
CA ARG A 79 18.11 9.26 12.46
C ARG A 79 18.81 10.57 12.83
N ARG A 80 20.14 10.58 13.01
CA ARG A 80 20.90 11.81 13.32
C ARG A 80 20.83 12.80 12.16
N LEU A 81 21.01 12.34 10.92
CA LEU A 81 20.84 13.17 9.72
C LEU A 81 19.43 13.77 9.66
N SER A 82 18.40 12.94 9.82
CA SER A 82 17.02 13.36 9.87
C SER A 82 16.78 14.43 10.96
N ARG A 83 17.31 14.26 12.18
CA ARG A 83 17.20 15.31 13.22
C ARG A 83 17.92 16.60 12.85
N GLY A 84 19.10 16.52 12.24
CA GLY A 84 19.80 17.70 11.73
C GLY A 84 18.98 18.46 10.69
N LEU A 85 18.33 17.74 9.77
CA LEU A 85 17.43 18.30 8.76
C LEU A 85 16.18 18.95 9.38
N GLU A 86 15.63 18.39 10.46
CA GLU A 86 14.52 19.02 11.21
C GLU A 86 14.95 20.35 11.81
N VAL A 87 16.07 20.37 12.54
CA VAL A 87 16.54 21.56 13.24
C VAL A 87 16.89 22.66 12.25
N THR A 88 17.68 22.33 11.23
CA THR A 88 18.07 23.29 10.19
C THR A 88 16.88 23.76 9.36
N GLY A 89 15.98 22.85 8.98
CA GLY A 89 14.78 23.18 8.23
C GLY A 89 13.85 24.11 8.99
N ARG A 90 13.57 23.80 10.27
CA ARG A 90 12.74 24.65 11.12
C ARG A 90 13.40 26.00 11.39
N ALA A 91 14.70 26.05 11.66
CA ALA A 91 15.42 27.31 11.84
C ALA A 91 15.36 28.18 10.57
N ALA A 92 15.62 27.60 9.39
CA ALA A 92 15.52 28.32 8.13
C ALA A 92 14.11 28.85 7.87
N ILE A 93 13.06 28.05 8.12
CA ILE A 93 11.67 28.50 8.01
C ILE A 93 11.38 29.66 8.99
N HIS A 94 11.88 29.60 10.23
CA HIS A 94 11.63 30.63 11.24
C HIS A 94 12.34 31.95 10.90
N PHE A 95 13.61 31.89 10.53
CA PHE A 95 14.48 33.07 10.51
C PHE A 95 14.77 33.62 9.11
N SER A 96 14.48 32.87 8.05
CA SER A 96 14.60 33.38 6.68
C SER A 96 13.36 34.18 6.28
N PHE A 97 13.55 35.35 5.69
CA PHE A 97 12.47 36.22 5.20
C PHE A 97 12.39 36.29 3.69
N GLU A 98 13.42 35.79 3.01
CA GLU A 98 13.45 35.67 1.56
C GLU A 98 12.94 34.27 1.11
N PRO A 99 12.55 34.11 -0.17
CA PRO A 99 11.98 32.84 -0.64
C PRO A 99 12.94 31.64 -0.73
N LEU A 100 14.23 31.85 -0.96
CA LEU A 100 15.24 30.80 -1.15
C LEU A 100 15.58 30.07 0.15
N GLY A 101 15.86 30.78 1.25
CA GLY A 101 16.12 30.21 2.56
C GLY A 101 14.87 29.61 3.19
N PHE A 102 13.70 30.24 2.99
CA PHE A 102 12.42 29.61 3.34
C PHE A 102 12.23 28.30 2.57
N GLY A 103 12.42 28.31 1.25
CA GLY A 103 12.31 27.14 0.39
C GLY A 103 13.29 26.02 0.78
N ALA A 104 14.56 26.37 1.03
CA ALA A 104 15.56 25.42 1.53
C ALA A 104 15.14 24.81 2.88
N GLY A 105 14.55 25.61 3.76
CA GLY A 105 14.00 25.15 5.03
C GLY A 105 12.86 24.15 4.86
N VAL A 106 11.93 24.43 3.93
CA VAL A 106 10.83 23.51 3.58
C VAL A 106 11.37 22.20 3.03
N ILE A 107 12.36 22.22 2.14
CA ILE A 107 12.97 21.01 1.57
C ILE A 107 13.70 20.21 2.65
N ALA A 108 14.47 20.84 3.54
CA ALA A 108 15.12 20.15 4.64
C ALA A 108 14.10 19.49 5.59
N LEU A 109 13.03 20.20 5.94
CA LEU A 109 11.95 19.65 6.76
C LEU A 109 11.19 18.53 6.06
N TRP A 110 11.00 18.62 4.74
CA TRP A 110 10.43 17.55 3.93
C TRP A 110 11.32 16.29 3.95
N LEU A 111 12.63 16.43 3.69
CA LEU A 111 13.57 15.30 3.73
C LEU A 111 13.57 14.63 5.11
N HIS A 112 13.50 15.41 6.18
CA HIS A 112 13.30 14.90 7.53
C HIS A 112 12.04 14.02 7.64
N LYS A 113 10.88 14.58 7.27
CA LYS A 113 9.58 13.91 7.37
C LYS A 113 9.55 12.65 6.50
N GLN A 114 10.12 12.70 5.30
CA GLN A 114 10.17 11.58 4.36
C GLN A 114 11.04 10.42 4.90
N LEU A 115 12.25 10.70 5.38
CA LEU A 115 13.12 9.68 5.98
C LEU A 115 12.49 9.03 7.22
N GLU A 116 11.78 9.82 8.03
CA GLU A 116 11.06 9.32 9.20
C GLU A 116 9.84 8.47 8.83
N ALA A 117 9.14 8.81 7.75
CA ALA A 117 8.02 8.04 7.25
C ALA A 117 8.49 6.67 6.74
N THR A 118 9.44 6.64 5.80
CA THR A 118 9.80 5.43 5.06
C THR A 118 11.03 4.71 5.64
N GLU A 119 12.24 5.06 5.22
CA GLU A 119 13.48 4.31 5.48
C GLU A 119 13.71 4.02 6.97
N ILE A 120 13.32 4.95 7.86
CA ILE A 120 13.46 4.76 9.31
C ILE A 120 12.21 4.14 9.92
N GLY A 121 11.05 4.78 9.76
CA GLY A 121 9.87 4.46 10.57
C GLY A 121 9.11 3.24 10.11
N HIS A 122 8.76 3.18 8.83
CA HIS A 122 8.17 1.99 8.21
C HIS A 122 9.03 0.74 8.46
N THR A 123 10.35 0.83 8.21
CA THR A 123 11.30 -0.26 8.49
C THR A 123 11.31 -0.71 9.95
N ALA A 124 11.30 0.25 10.89
CA ALA A 124 11.28 -0.08 12.32
C ALA A 124 9.96 -0.75 12.72
N LEU A 125 8.82 -0.30 12.18
CA LEU A 125 7.50 -0.86 12.47
C LEU A 125 7.27 -2.26 11.87
N HIS A 126 7.96 -2.59 10.77
CA HIS A 126 8.08 -3.97 10.27
C HIS A 126 8.87 -4.89 11.21
N GLY A 127 9.61 -4.31 12.16
CA GLY A 127 10.40 -5.06 13.13
C GLY A 127 11.71 -5.59 12.54
N ALA A 128 12.28 -4.85 11.59
CA ALA A 128 13.53 -5.24 10.93
C ALA A 128 14.72 -5.37 11.88
N TYR A 129 14.65 -4.69 13.03
CA TYR A 129 15.71 -4.67 14.04
C TYR A 129 15.35 -5.42 15.33
N ASP A 130 14.15 -6.00 15.42
CA ASP A 130 13.60 -6.52 16.70
C ASP A 130 14.47 -7.62 17.32
N LYS A 131 15.15 -8.42 16.49
CA LYS A 131 16.02 -9.52 16.93
C LYS A 131 17.41 -9.05 17.37
N LEU A 132 17.78 -7.78 17.15
CA LEU A 132 19.12 -7.29 17.43
C LEU A 132 19.29 -6.88 18.91
N PRO A 133 20.41 -7.26 19.56
CA PRO A 133 20.73 -6.75 20.87
C PRO A 133 20.92 -5.22 20.81
N GLY A 134 20.46 -4.50 21.84
CA GLY A 134 20.63 -3.04 21.89
C GLY A 134 19.77 -2.24 20.90
N VAL A 135 18.75 -2.85 20.29
CA VAL A 135 17.81 -2.19 19.36
C VAL A 135 17.14 -0.93 19.96
N GLY A 136 16.90 -0.93 21.28
CA GLY A 136 16.33 0.21 22.01
C GLY A 136 15.01 0.70 21.39
N ARG A 137 14.94 2.00 21.06
CA ARG A 137 13.74 2.63 20.49
C ARG A 137 13.37 2.15 19.09
N PHE A 138 14.26 1.48 18.36
CA PHE A 138 13.99 0.99 17.00
C PHE A 138 13.22 -0.34 16.97
N HIS A 139 12.87 -0.88 18.13
CA HIS A 139 12.03 -2.06 18.23
C HIS A 139 10.59 -1.69 17.85
N SER A 140 9.95 -2.48 16.99
CA SER A 140 8.64 -2.21 16.38
C SER A 140 7.57 -1.77 17.38
N LYS A 141 7.44 -2.47 18.51
CA LYS A 141 6.47 -2.16 19.58
C LYS A 141 6.78 -0.90 20.42
N ARG A 142 8.04 -0.42 20.41
CA ARG A 142 8.50 0.73 21.19
C ARG A 142 8.72 1.97 20.33
N PHE A 143 8.84 1.78 19.02
CA PHE A 143 9.10 2.85 18.08
C PHE A 143 7.93 3.84 18.04
N ARG A 144 8.27 5.12 18.10
CA ARG A 144 7.31 6.23 17.95
C ARG A 144 7.50 6.84 16.58
N TRP A 145 6.51 6.66 15.71
CA TRP A 145 6.60 7.04 14.31
C TRP A 145 6.30 8.54 14.14
N ARG A 146 7.13 9.28 13.39
CA ARG A 146 6.93 10.71 13.17
C ARG A 146 6.10 11.00 11.92
N THR A 147 4.95 10.35 11.88
CA THR A 147 3.96 10.40 10.79
C THR A 147 2.59 10.30 11.46
N PRO A 148 1.51 10.95 10.98
CA PRO A 148 0.22 10.97 11.66
C PRO A 148 -0.56 9.65 11.57
N ILE A 149 0.12 8.50 11.56
CA ILE A 149 -0.45 7.15 11.46
C ILE A 149 -0.20 6.37 12.76
N ASP A 150 -1.27 5.78 13.29
CA ASP A 150 -1.28 4.98 14.49
C ASP A 150 -0.45 3.71 14.32
N GLU A 151 0.59 3.55 15.14
CA GLU A 151 1.57 2.48 14.92
C GLU A 151 1.01 1.08 15.17
N GLU A 152 0.05 0.92 16.08
CA GLU A 152 -0.54 -0.39 16.38
C GLU A 152 -1.52 -0.82 15.30
N SER A 153 -2.42 0.10 14.93
CA SER A 153 -3.34 -0.08 13.82
C SER A 153 -2.60 -0.35 12.51
N TRP A 154 -1.53 0.41 12.23
CA TRP A 154 -0.69 0.18 11.05
C TRP A 154 -0.02 -1.19 11.06
N ARG A 155 0.57 -1.63 12.18
CA ARG A 155 1.17 -2.97 12.26
C ARG A 155 0.16 -4.09 12.03
N TYR A 156 -1.07 -3.95 12.54
CA TYR A 156 -2.12 -4.93 12.28
C TYR A 156 -2.54 -4.90 10.80
N GLY A 157 -2.93 -3.73 10.29
CA GLY A 157 -3.44 -3.63 8.93
C GLY A 157 -2.39 -3.97 7.87
N HIS A 158 -1.21 -3.39 7.98
CA HIS A 158 -0.19 -3.53 6.96
C HIS A 158 0.63 -4.83 7.12
N ASN A 159 1.16 -5.14 8.32
CA ASN A 159 2.04 -6.31 8.46
C ASN A 159 1.27 -7.63 8.47
N VAL A 160 0.05 -7.65 9.01
CA VAL A 160 -0.74 -8.89 9.11
C VAL A 160 -1.66 -9.05 7.91
N ARG A 161 -2.43 -8.03 7.55
CA ARG A 161 -3.40 -8.16 6.44
C ARG A 161 -2.72 -7.98 5.08
N HIS A 162 -2.18 -6.79 4.82
CA HIS A 162 -1.62 -6.46 3.50
C HIS A 162 -0.46 -7.38 3.11
N HIS A 163 0.57 -7.52 3.93
CA HIS A 163 1.66 -8.45 3.63
C HIS A 163 1.23 -9.93 3.70
N GLY A 164 0.23 -10.28 4.51
CA GLY A 164 -0.25 -11.65 4.61
C GLY A 164 -0.95 -12.13 3.33
N ALA A 165 -1.68 -11.24 2.67
CA ALA A 165 -2.57 -11.57 1.56
C ALA A 165 -2.64 -10.46 0.49
N THR A 166 -1.48 -9.95 0.06
CA THR A 166 -1.35 -8.79 -0.85
C THR A 166 -2.23 -8.91 -2.09
N ASN A 167 -3.00 -7.86 -2.36
CA ASN A 167 -3.99 -7.76 -3.44
C ASN A 167 -5.03 -8.89 -3.49
N VAL A 168 -5.27 -9.61 -2.38
CA VAL A 168 -6.38 -10.56 -2.28
C VAL A 168 -7.62 -9.84 -1.77
N ALA A 169 -8.65 -9.77 -2.62
CA ALA A 169 -9.93 -9.16 -2.30
C ALA A 169 -10.54 -9.72 -1.00
N GLY A 170 -11.12 -8.84 -0.19
CA GLY A 170 -11.70 -9.18 1.13
C GLY A 170 -10.69 -9.44 2.25
N HIS A 171 -9.40 -9.63 1.92
CA HIS A 171 -8.34 -9.83 2.91
C HIS A 171 -7.42 -8.62 3.00
N ASP A 172 -6.92 -8.14 1.87
CA ASP A 172 -6.11 -6.94 1.78
C ASP A 172 -7.00 -5.70 1.73
N ALA A 173 -6.93 -4.87 2.77
CA ALA A 173 -7.66 -3.62 2.82
C ALA A 173 -6.94 -2.53 1.99
N ASP A 174 -5.64 -2.67 1.70
CA ASP A 174 -4.85 -1.62 1.05
C ASP A 174 -5.12 -1.53 -0.47
N ILE A 175 -6.05 -2.34 -1.01
CA ILE A 175 -6.58 -2.20 -2.39
C ILE A 175 -7.93 -1.44 -2.44
N HIS A 176 -8.39 -0.92 -1.29
CA HIS A 176 -9.57 -0.08 -1.17
C HIS A 176 -9.40 0.94 -0.03
N PHE A 177 -9.32 2.22 -0.39
CA PHE A 177 -9.20 3.32 0.59
C PHE A 177 -10.39 4.24 0.46
N GLY A 178 -11.53 3.86 1.06
CA GLY A 178 -12.71 4.73 1.05
C GLY A 178 -13.28 4.97 -0.36
N PRO A 179 -13.16 6.17 -0.97
CA PRO A 179 -13.83 6.45 -2.24
C PRO A 179 -12.95 6.11 -3.46
N VAL A 180 -11.81 5.45 -3.24
CA VAL A 180 -10.88 5.01 -4.29
C VAL A 180 -10.85 3.49 -4.35
N ARG A 181 -11.12 2.93 -5.54
CA ARG A 181 -10.92 1.51 -5.86
C ARG A 181 -9.62 1.32 -6.62
N LEU A 182 -8.86 0.30 -6.26
CA LEU A 182 -7.57 -0.04 -6.91
C LEU A 182 -7.63 -1.39 -7.65
N THR A 183 -8.78 -2.06 -7.60
CA THR A 183 -9.02 -3.34 -8.25
C THR A 183 -10.44 -3.44 -8.80
N HIS A 184 -10.63 -4.29 -9.80
CA HIS A 184 -11.94 -4.64 -10.34
C HIS A 184 -12.81 -5.41 -9.34
N GLU A 185 -12.16 -6.09 -8.38
CA GLU A 185 -12.86 -6.86 -7.34
C GLU A 185 -13.66 -5.96 -6.39
N THR A 186 -13.33 -4.67 -6.28
CA THR A 186 -14.08 -3.71 -5.46
C THR A 186 -15.28 -3.19 -6.26
N PRO A 187 -16.52 -3.35 -5.76
CA PRO A 187 -17.72 -2.95 -6.49
C PRO A 187 -17.70 -1.47 -6.87
N TRP A 188 -18.08 -1.17 -8.11
CA TRP A 188 -18.18 0.23 -8.55
C TRP A 188 -19.35 0.96 -7.86
N ARG A 189 -19.14 2.23 -7.49
CA ARG A 189 -20.15 3.15 -6.96
C ARG A 189 -20.11 4.46 -7.74
N PRO A 190 -21.22 5.21 -7.86
CA PRO A 190 -21.27 6.48 -8.61
C PRO A 190 -20.17 7.49 -8.28
N ALA A 191 -19.73 7.56 -7.01
CA ALA A 191 -18.65 8.44 -6.56
C ALA A 191 -17.30 8.14 -7.23
N HIS A 192 -17.05 6.90 -7.66
CA HIS A 192 -15.80 6.50 -8.31
C HIS A 192 -15.54 7.23 -9.63
N ARG A 193 -16.56 7.83 -10.26
CA ARG A 193 -16.35 8.68 -11.45
C ARG A 193 -15.37 9.84 -11.20
N PHE A 194 -15.23 10.26 -9.94
CA PHE A 194 -14.35 11.34 -9.51
C PHE A 194 -13.10 10.83 -8.76
N GLN A 195 -12.86 9.52 -8.71
CA GLN A 195 -11.82 8.97 -7.85
C GLN A 195 -10.41 9.43 -8.22
N LEU A 196 -10.11 9.65 -9.51
CA LEU A 196 -8.80 10.19 -9.89
C LEU A 196 -8.62 11.61 -9.34
N LEU A 197 -9.66 12.43 -9.42
CA LEU A 197 -9.62 13.79 -8.88
C LEU A 197 -9.50 13.79 -7.36
N TYR A 198 -10.26 12.91 -6.69
CA TYR A 198 -10.11 12.69 -5.25
C TYR A 198 -8.70 12.19 -4.89
N ALA A 199 -8.14 11.25 -5.67
CA ALA A 199 -6.81 10.72 -5.44
C ALA A 199 -5.76 11.83 -5.51
N LEU A 200 -5.80 12.65 -6.56
CA LEU A 200 -4.82 13.71 -6.81
C LEU A 200 -4.96 14.91 -5.87
N LEU A 201 -6.19 15.29 -5.51
CA LEU A 201 -6.45 16.54 -4.77
C LEU A 201 -6.70 16.33 -3.27
N MET A 202 -7.12 15.14 -2.85
CA MET A 202 -7.41 14.83 -1.45
C MET A 202 -6.49 13.75 -0.90
N LEU A 203 -6.46 12.56 -1.51
CA LEU A 203 -5.71 11.42 -0.97
C LEU A 203 -4.19 11.67 -0.97
N PHE A 204 -3.61 12.04 -2.11
CA PHE A 204 -2.16 12.18 -2.25
C PHE A 204 -1.60 13.34 -1.40
N PRO A 205 -2.21 14.55 -1.38
CA PRO A 205 -1.72 15.64 -0.54
C PRO A 205 -1.92 15.42 0.97
N ASN A 206 -2.83 14.52 1.37
CA ASN A 206 -3.16 14.21 2.77
C ASN A 206 -2.91 12.74 3.12
N PHE A 207 -1.97 12.09 2.43
CA PHE A 207 -1.79 10.65 2.47
C PHE A 207 -1.63 10.12 3.91
N GLY A 208 -0.79 10.74 4.73
CA GLY A 208 -0.60 10.30 6.12
C GLY A 208 -1.85 10.43 6.98
N PHE A 209 -2.69 11.44 6.74
CA PHE A 209 -3.97 11.59 7.42
C PHE A 209 -4.93 10.47 6.98
N VAL A 210 -5.13 10.31 5.67
CA VAL A 210 -6.08 9.29 5.16
C VAL A 210 -5.65 7.88 5.55
N MET A 211 -4.35 7.56 5.53
CA MET A 211 -3.85 6.26 5.99
C MET A 211 -4.17 5.99 7.46
N ASN A 212 -4.19 7.00 8.32
CA ASN A 212 -4.57 6.79 9.72
C ASN A 212 -6.06 6.50 9.86
N LEU A 213 -6.93 7.18 9.10
CA LEU A 213 -8.35 6.85 9.05
C LEU A 213 -8.56 5.40 8.57
N HIS A 214 -7.79 4.99 7.55
CA HIS A 214 -7.79 3.64 7.01
C HIS A 214 -7.42 2.60 8.08
N PHE A 215 -6.19 2.63 8.59
CA PHE A 215 -5.70 1.59 9.51
C PHE A 215 -6.39 1.56 10.88
N THR A 216 -6.96 2.69 11.33
CA THR A 216 -7.76 2.73 12.57
C THR A 216 -9.17 2.18 12.38
N GLY A 217 -9.60 1.94 11.13
CA GLY A 217 -10.93 1.47 10.79
C GLY A 217 -11.99 2.57 10.73
N LEU A 218 -11.62 3.85 10.84
CA LEU A 218 -12.57 4.95 10.68
C LEU A 218 -13.13 5.04 9.26
N ALA A 219 -12.34 4.64 8.24
CA ALA A 219 -12.84 4.53 6.87
C ALA A 219 -14.01 3.52 6.77
N ASP A 220 -13.97 2.39 7.49
CA ASP A 220 -15.06 1.40 7.54
C ASP A 220 -16.37 2.00 8.08
N VAL A 221 -16.26 2.95 9.02
CA VAL A 221 -17.40 3.61 9.66
C VAL A 221 -18.09 4.55 8.69
N TYR A 222 -17.31 5.40 8.01
CA TYR A 222 -17.85 6.50 7.20
C TYR A 222 -18.16 6.10 5.77
N GLU A 223 -17.42 5.15 5.21
CA GLU A 223 -17.46 4.81 3.79
C GLU A 223 -17.80 3.33 3.55
N GLY A 224 -17.47 2.49 4.54
CA GLY A 224 -17.55 1.03 4.44
C GLY A 224 -16.52 0.49 3.45
N ASN A 225 -16.56 -0.82 3.22
CA ASN A 225 -15.58 -1.49 2.35
C ASN A 225 -16.10 -1.81 0.92
N GLY A 226 -17.22 -1.21 0.52
CA GLY A 226 -17.85 -1.55 -0.77
C GLY A 226 -18.65 -2.86 -0.79
N ARG A 227 -18.35 -3.81 0.11
CA ARG A 227 -18.78 -5.23 0.05
C ARG A 227 -19.80 -5.63 1.13
N GLY A 228 -20.30 -4.67 1.91
CA GLY A 228 -21.28 -4.93 2.98
C GLY A 228 -20.66 -5.43 4.29
N GLY A 229 -19.34 -5.31 4.45
CA GLY A 229 -18.60 -5.65 5.66
C GLY A 229 -17.72 -4.51 6.16
N MET A 230 -16.72 -4.86 6.98
CA MET A 230 -15.68 -3.95 7.45
C MET A 230 -14.32 -4.65 7.37
N ASP A 231 -13.28 -3.89 7.06
CA ASP A 231 -11.96 -4.45 6.81
C ASP A 231 -11.13 -4.53 8.09
N PHE A 232 -11.21 -3.52 8.95
CA PHE A 232 -10.44 -3.44 10.20
C PHE A 232 -11.31 -3.60 11.44
N LEU A 233 -12.53 -3.05 11.42
CA LEU A 233 -13.40 -3.11 12.59
C LEU A 233 -14.17 -4.43 12.66
N PRO A 234 -14.34 -5.04 13.85
CA PRO A 234 -15.11 -6.27 14.01
C PRO A 234 -16.63 -6.05 13.94
N ASP A 235 -17.11 -4.89 14.40
CA ASP A 235 -18.53 -4.54 14.44
C ASP A 235 -18.77 -3.02 14.48
N ARG A 236 -20.01 -2.60 14.27
CA ARG A 236 -20.42 -1.18 14.31
C ARG A 236 -20.88 -0.74 15.70
N SER A 237 -20.47 -1.43 16.77
CA SER A 237 -20.87 -1.04 18.12
C SER A 237 -20.27 0.31 18.49
N ARG A 238 -20.98 1.06 19.34
CA ARG A 238 -20.51 2.37 19.84
C ARG A 238 -19.13 2.27 20.50
N LYS A 239 -18.85 1.14 21.16
CA LYS A 239 -17.55 0.87 21.79
C LYS A 239 -16.45 0.75 20.75
N THR A 240 -16.62 -0.10 19.74
CA THR A 240 -15.65 -0.31 18.65
C THR A 240 -15.35 1.00 17.91
N ILE A 241 -16.39 1.79 17.59
CA ILE A 241 -16.24 3.08 16.92
C ILE A 241 -15.50 4.08 17.81
N ALA A 242 -15.83 4.16 19.10
CA ALA A 242 -15.13 5.04 20.04
C ALA A 242 -13.65 4.66 20.20
N GLU A 243 -13.32 3.37 20.20
CA GLU A 243 -11.94 2.88 20.22
C GLU A 243 -11.17 3.25 18.94
N ALA A 244 -11.80 3.15 17.76
CA ALA A 244 -11.22 3.59 16.50
C ALA A 244 -10.90 5.09 16.50
N HIS A 245 -11.84 5.92 16.96
CA HIS A 245 -11.63 7.35 17.15
C HIS A 245 -10.51 7.65 18.13
N TRP A 246 -10.46 6.95 19.27
CA TRP A 246 -9.39 7.11 20.24
C TRP A 246 -8.02 6.77 19.65
N LYS A 247 -7.90 5.67 18.90
CA LYS A 247 -6.67 5.28 18.19
C LYS A 247 -6.24 6.35 17.18
N ALA A 248 -7.17 6.89 16.40
CA ALA A 248 -6.86 7.97 15.47
C ALA A 248 -6.40 9.24 16.21
N LEU A 249 -7.14 9.66 17.23
CA LEU A 249 -6.88 10.90 17.98
C LEU A 249 -5.61 10.83 18.83
N ARG A 250 -5.29 9.68 19.45
CA ARG A 250 -4.04 9.53 20.21
C ARG A 250 -2.80 9.72 19.34
N LYS A 251 -2.95 9.60 18.01
CA LYS A 251 -1.92 9.90 17.04
C LYS A 251 -2.02 11.32 16.48
N TYR A 252 -3.19 11.72 16.02
CA TYR A 252 -3.42 13.03 15.42
C TYR A 252 -3.15 14.16 16.39
N ALA A 253 -3.68 14.10 17.60
CA ALA A 253 -3.59 15.20 18.56
C ALA A 253 -2.14 15.61 18.84
N PRO A 254 -1.22 14.72 19.29
CA PRO A 254 0.15 15.12 19.54
C PRO A 254 0.92 15.50 18.26
N TYR A 255 0.62 14.88 17.11
CA TYR A 255 1.29 15.20 15.85
C TYR A 255 0.91 16.61 15.36
N TYR A 256 -0.39 16.89 15.24
CA TYR A 256 -0.87 18.19 14.75
C TYR A 256 -0.69 19.30 15.78
N ALA A 257 -0.74 19.02 17.08
CA ALA A 257 -0.34 20.01 18.09
C ALA A 257 1.14 20.36 17.97
N TYR A 258 2.03 19.39 17.73
CA TYR A 258 3.44 19.67 17.50
C TYR A 258 3.65 20.52 16.24
N GLU A 259 3.07 20.13 15.10
CA GLU A 259 3.30 20.80 13.81
C GLU A 259 2.56 22.14 13.68
N TYR A 260 1.34 22.27 14.18
CA TYR A 260 0.48 23.42 13.88
C TYR A 260 0.06 24.24 15.10
N ALA A 261 0.44 23.84 16.32
CA ALA A 261 0.28 24.67 17.52
C ALA A 261 1.63 25.11 18.09
N LEU A 262 2.51 24.15 18.46
CA LEU A 262 3.78 24.44 19.13
C LEU A 262 4.70 25.33 18.29
N TRP A 263 5.09 24.89 17.08
CA TRP A 263 6.04 25.65 16.26
C TRP A 263 5.51 27.01 15.80
N PRO A 264 4.25 27.13 15.34
CA PRO A 264 3.68 28.44 15.03
C PRO A 264 3.63 29.37 16.26
N ALA A 265 3.28 28.87 17.44
CA ALA A 265 3.26 29.68 18.67
C ALA A 265 4.66 30.20 19.04
N LEU A 266 5.71 29.37 18.88
CA LEU A 266 7.10 29.78 19.10
C LEU A 266 7.57 30.86 18.11
N ALA A 267 6.94 30.98 16.95
CA ALA A 267 7.29 31.97 15.94
C ALA A 267 6.63 33.35 16.15
N GLY A 268 5.73 33.48 17.13
CA GLY A 268 5.07 34.74 17.47
C GLY A 268 4.39 35.38 16.25
N PRO A 269 4.70 36.63 15.87
CA PRO A 269 4.09 37.30 14.72
C PRO A 269 4.27 36.56 13.38
N PHE A 270 5.28 35.69 13.26
CA PHE A 270 5.56 34.90 12.06
C PHE A 270 4.95 33.49 12.09
N TRP A 271 3.97 33.24 12.96
CA TRP A 271 3.27 31.96 13.08
C TRP A 271 2.78 31.41 11.72
N TRP A 272 2.24 32.29 10.87
CA TRP A 272 1.67 31.91 9.57
C TRP A 272 2.72 31.39 8.61
N LYS A 273 3.94 31.95 8.64
CA LYS A 273 5.08 31.50 7.83
C LYS A 273 5.51 30.10 8.25
N VAL A 274 5.56 29.84 9.55
CA VAL A 274 5.90 28.51 10.08
C VAL A 274 4.79 27.49 9.77
N MET A 275 3.52 27.88 9.89
CA MET A 275 2.40 27.02 9.46
C MET A 275 2.50 26.68 7.97
N LEU A 276 2.78 27.66 7.11
CA LEU A 276 2.95 27.45 5.67
C LEU A 276 4.14 26.50 5.40
N GLY A 277 5.29 26.70 6.05
CA GLY A 277 6.44 25.82 5.88
C GLY A 277 6.17 24.38 6.33
N ASN A 278 5.47 24.22 7.46
CA ASN A 278 5.06 22.90 7.96
C ASN A 278 4.08 22.23 7.01
N TYR A 279 3.07 22.96 6.52
CA TYR A 279 2.10 22.49 5.53
C TYR A 279 2.77 22.05 4.22
N LEU A 280 3.63 22.90 3.63
CA LEU A 280 4.30 22.58 2.37
C LEU A 280 5.21 21.34 2.52
N SER A 281 6.00 21.27 3.59
CA SER A 281 6.86 20.10 3.84
C SER A 281 6.07 18.80 4.07
N GLU A 282 4.88 18.92 4.65
CA GLU A 282 3.94 17.83 4.89
C GLU A 282 3.31 17.34 3.59
N VAL A 283 2.77 18.24 2.77
CA VAL A 283 2.20 17.93 1.46
C VAL A 283 3.25 17.29 0.56
N LEU A 284 4.49 17.81 0.52
CA LEU A 284 5.57 17.18 -0.25
C LEU A 284 5.86 15.74 0.21
N ARG A 285 5.81 15.46 1.51
CA ARG A 285 6.03 14.12 2.06
C ARG A 285 4.86 13.19 1.71
N ASP A 286 3.64 13.70 1.77
CA ASP A 286 2.44 12.92 1.44
C ASP A 286 2.34 12.62 -0.06
N LEU A 287 2.59 13.61 -0.93
CA LEU A 287 2.69 13.41 -2.38
C LEU A 287 3.76 12.37 -2.72
N TYR A 288 4.97 12.48 -2.14
CA TYR A 288 6.07 11.56 -2.42
C TYR A 288 5.77 10.14 -1.90
N SER A 289 5.17 10.02 -0.70
CA SER A 289 4.81 8.73 -0.10
C SER A 289 3.68 8.05 -0.86
N ALA A 290 2.62 8.79 -1.23
CA ALA A 290 1.53 8.26 -2.06
C ALA A 290 2.06 7.79 -3.42
N ALA A 291 2.87 8.62 -4.11
CA ALA A 291 3.48 8.25 -5.38
C ALA A 291 4.41 7.02 -5.27
N THR A 292 5.11 6.86 -4.15
CA THR A 292 5.94 5.68 -3.88
C THR A 292 5.09 4.42 -3.70
N ILE A 293 4.07 4.47 -2.84
CA ILE A 293 3.28 3.31 -2.45
C ILE A 293 2.36 2.85 -3.58
N PHE A 294 1.70 3.77 -4.27
CA PHE A 294 0.81 3.43 -5.39
C PHE A 294 1.56 2.77 -6.54
N CYS A 295 2.76 3.25 -6.88
CA CYS A 295 3.58 2.61 -7.90
C CYS A 295 3.90 1.14 -7.59
N GLY A 296 3.93 0.78 -6.31
CA GLY A 296 4.30 -0.55 -5.86
C GLY A 296 3.19 -1.61 -5.94
N HIS A 297 1.92 -1.19 -5.93
CA HIS A 297 0.76 -2.08 -5.78
C HIS A 297 -0.36 -1.86 -6.81
N VAL A 298 -0.34 -0.72 -7.48
CA VAL A 298 -1.44 -0.25 -8.31
C VAL A 298 -0.96 -0.15 -9.75
N GLY A 299 -1.69 -0.82 -10.64
CA GLY A 299 -1.43 -0.83 -12.06
C GLY A 299 -2.08 -2.05 -12.70
N GLU A 300 -2.39 -1.95 -13.99
CA GLU A 300 -3.01 -3.04 -14.75
C GLU A 300 -2.18 -4.33 -14.72
N GLU A 301 -0.86 -4.19 -14.65
CA GLU A 301 0.08 -5.31 -14.62
C GLU A 301 0.28 -5.93 -13.23
N ALA A 302 -0.16 -5.27 -12.15
CA ALA A 302 -0.10 -5.80 -10.80
C ALA A 302 -1.29 -6.75 -10.60
N ALA A 303 -1.00 -8.01 -10.28
CA ALA A 303 -2.04 -9.00 -10.09
C ALA A 303 -2.99 -8.61 -8.94
N SER A 304 -4.29 -8.74 -9.19
CA SER A 304 -5.33 -8.78 -8.17
C SER A 304 -5.89 -10.18 -8.10
N PHE A 305 -6.15 -10.67 -6.88
CA PHE A 305 -6.67 -12.01 -6.66
C PHE A 305 -8.11 -11.94 -6.12
N PRO A 306 -9.04 -12.76 -6.65
CA PRO A 306 -10.41 -12.80 -6.17
C PRO A 306 -10.52 -13.21 -4.71
N GLU A 307 -11.64 -12.85 -4.11
CA GLU A 307 -11.97 -13.20 -2.73
C GLU A 307 -11.97 -14.72 -2.52
N GLY A 308 -11.45 -15.17 -1.37
CA GLY A 308 -11.29 -16.59 -1.07
C GLY A 308 -10.03 -17.23 -1.66
N THR A 309 -9.22 -16.51 -2.45
CA THR A 309 -7.92 -17.01 -2.93
C THR A 309 -7.00 -17.31 -1.75
N LYS A 310 -6.50 -18.55 -1.67
CA LYS A 310 -5.53 -18.98 -0.66
C LYS A 310 -4.32 -19.60 -1.34
N ALA A 311 -3.12 -19.21 -0.90
CA ALA A 311 -1.91 -19.93 -1.28
C ALA A 311 -1.85 -21.28 -0.56
N ARG A 312 -1.93 -22.38 -1.32
CA ARG A 312 -1.87 -23.75 -0.75
C ARG A 312 -0.52 -24.06 -0.08
N LYS A 313 0.57 -23.47 -0.59
CA LYS A 313 1.94 -23.69 -0.13
C LYS A 313 2.73 -22.37 -0.18
N ARG A 314 3.80 -22.30 0.61
CA ARG A 314 4.67 -21.12 0.77
C ARG A 314 5.28 -20.64 -0.56
N GLY A 315 5.67 -21.57 -1.44
CA GLY A 315 6.18 -21.22 -2.78
C GLY A 315 5.17 -20.46 -3.64
N ARG A 316 3.91 -20.91 -3.66
CA ARG A 316 2.83 -20.20 -4.37
C ARG A 316 2.50 -18.87 -3.69
N TRP A 317 2.58 -18.79 -2.36
CA TRP A 317 2.45 -17.53 -1.65
C TRP A 317 3.50 -16.52 -2.10
N TYR A 318 4.78 -16.90 -2.18
CA TYR A 318 5.83 -16.04 -2.71
C TYR A 318 5.56 -15.57 -4.14
N ALA A 319 5.09 -16.48 -5.01
CA ALA A 319 4.79 -16.13 -6.39
C ALA A 319 3.64 -15.12 -6.47
N MET A 320 2.60 -15.27 -5.64
CA MET A 320 1.51 -14.30 -5.53
C MET A 320 2.00 -12.93 -5.06
N GLN A 321 2.87 -12.88 -4.05
CA GLN A 321 3.46 -11.63 -3.56
C GLN A 321 4.23 -10.89 -4.66
N ALA A 322 5.07 -11.61 -5.43
CA ALA A 322 5.83 -11.03 -6.53
C ALA A 322 4.94 -10.57 -7.69
N ALA A 323 3.89 -11.32 -8.02
CA ALA A 323 2.97 -10.94 -9.11
C ALA A 323 2.05 -9.77 -8.75
N ALA A 324 1.73 -9.59 -7.47
CA ALA A 324 0.90 -8.49 -6.97
C ALA A 324 1.68 -7.17 -6.78
N THR A 325 3.00 -7.19 -6.95
CA THR A 325 3.87 -6.04 -6.66
C THR A 325 4.71 -5.63 -7.86
N TYR A 326 5.16 -4.37 -7.83
CA TYR A 326 5.90 -3.77 -8.92
C TYR A 326 7.10 -2.98 -8.40
N ASN A 327 8.30 -3.23 -8.95
CA ASN A 327 9.49 -2.46 -8.61
C ASN A 327 9.64 -1.25 -9.55
N PHE A 328 10.30 -0.20 -9.09
CA PHE A 328 10.68 0.92 -9.96
C PHE A 328 12.11 1.38 -9.71
N ARG A 329 12.82 1.62 -10.81
CA ARG A 329 14.26 1.89 -10.81
C ARG A 329 14.54 3.32 -10.38
N LEU A 330 15.35 3.46 -9.34
CA LEU A 330 15.80 4.73 -8.79
C LEU A 330 17.31 4.75 -8.53
N GLY A 331 17.88 5.96 -8.55
CA GLY A 331 19.21 6.18 -7.99
C GLY A 331 19.19 6.07 -6.46
N ARG A 332 20.34 5.75 -5.86
CA ARG A 332 20.47 5.43 -4.42
C ARG A 332 19.81 6.43 -3.48
N LEU A 333 19.96 7.74 -3.72
CA LEU A 333 19.38 8.78 -2.86
C LEU A 333 17.85 8.74 -2.86
N ARG A 334 17.23 8.61 -4.05
CA ARG A 334 15.76 8.52 -4.17
C ARG A 334 15.24 7.20 -3.60
N SER A 335 15.96 6.10 -3.81
CA SER A 335 15.65 4.80 -3.19
C SER A 335 15.66 4.89 -1.66
N VAL A 336 16.60 5.63 -1.05
CA VAL A 336 16.60 5.89 0.40
C VAL A 336 15.38 6.72 0.82
N LEU A 337 14.92 7.69 0.02
CA LEU A 337 13.69 8.42 0.34
C LEU A 337 12.42 7.54 0.19
N CYS A 338 12.46 6.53 -0.66
CA CYS A 338 11.39 5.53 -0.78
C CYS A 338 11.44 4.46 0.33
N GLY A 339 12.53 4.34 1.09
CA GLY A 339 12.59 3.39 2.20
C GLY A 339 12.60 1.93 1.78
N GLY A 340 13.05 1.61 0.56
CA GLY A 340 13.01 0.26 -0.02
C GLY A 340 11.67 -0.11 -0.66
N LEU A 341 10.69 0.80 -0.65
CA LEU A 341 9.40 0.61 -1.33
C LEU A 341 9.50 0.75 -2.86
N ASP A 342 10.66 1.18 -3.37
CA ASP A 342 11.01 1.05 -4.79
C ASP A 342 11.32 -0.40 -5.21
N LEU A 343 11.53 -1.27 -4.22
CA LEU A 343 11.76 -2.71 -4.32
C LEU A 343 10.59 -3.47 -3.68
N GLN A 344 9.34 -3.20 -4.10
CA GLN A 344 8.17 -3.82 -3.49
C GLN A 344 8.14 -5.34 -3.55
N ILE A 345 8.68 -5.94 -4.60
CA ILE A 345 8.78 -7.40 -4.69
C ILE A 345 9.59 -7.93 -3.51
N GLU A 346 10.81 -7.43 -3.31
CA GLU A 346 11.67 -7.81 -2.20
C GLU A 346 11.06 -7.42 -0.85
N HIS A 347 10.43 -6.25 -0.77
CA HIS A 347 9.76 -5.80 0.44
C HIS A 347 8.65 -6.78 0.86
N HIS A 348 7.82 -7.25 -0.06
CA HIS A 348 6.75 -8.20 0.23
C HIS A 348 7.26 -9.60 0.57
N LEU A 349 8.34 -10.02 -0.08
CA LEU A 349 8.98 -11.29 0.22
C LEU A 349 9.73 -11.25 1.57
N PHE A 350 10.25 -10.09 1.99
CA PHE A 350 11.15 -9.94 3.13
C PHE A 350 10.96 -8.63 3.92
N ASN A 351 9.72 -8.29 4.28
CA ASN A 351 9.38 -7.00 4.92
C ASN A 351 10.13 -6.71 6.24
N ARG A 352 10.66 -7.74 6.89
CA ARG A 352 11.51 -7.64 8.09
C ARG A 352 12.99 -7.43 7.80
N LEU A 353 13.41 -7.18 6.57
CA LEU A 353 14.79 -6.80 6.25
C LEU A 353 14.93 -5.28 6.15
N PRO A 354 16.06 -4.71 6.59
CA PRO A 354 16.36 -3.31 6.35
C PRO A 354 16.45 -2.98 4.84
N PRO A 355 16.04 -1.79 4.37
CA PRO A 355 15.97 -1.46 2.95
C PRO A 355 17.28 -1.63 2.16
N HIS A 356 18.43 -1.35 2.78
CA HIS A 356 19.72 -1.58 2.12
C HIS A 356 20.01 -3.06 1.85
N ARG A 357 19.49 -3.98 2.68
CA ARG A 357 19.57 -5.42 2.43
C ARG A 357 18.64 -5.84 1.30
N LEU A 358 17.47 -5.23 1.18
CA LEU A 358 16.58 -5.45 0.02
C LEU A 358 17.30 -5.10 -1.29
N ARG A 359 18.01 -3.96 -1.31
CA ARG A 359 18.83 -3.54 -2.47
C ARG A 359 19.95 -4.52 -2.80
N GLU A 360 20.57 -5.14 -1.78
CA GLU A 360 21.63 -6.15 -1.96
C GLU A 360 21.08 -7.45 -2.56
N ILE A 361 19.88 -7.88 -2.16
CA ILE A 361 19.32 -9.17 -2.58
C ILE A 361 18.46 -9.11 -3.84
N ALA A 362 18.03 -7.93 -4.27
CA ALA A 362 17.15 -7.77 -5.44
C ALA A 362 17.62 -8.53 -6.69
N PRO A 363 18.90 -8.51 -7.09
CA PRO A 363 19.37 -9.28 -8.25
C PRO A 363 19.25 -10.81 -8.09
N LYS A 364 19.33 -11.32 -6.84
CA LYS A 364 19.13 -12.75 -6.56
C LYS A 364 17.66 -13.13 -6.68
N VAL A 365 16.77 -12.24 -6.23
CA VAL A 365 15.31 -12.41 -6.29
C VAL A 365 14.84 -12.36 -7.74
N GLU A 366 15.28 -11.38 -8.52
CA GLU A 366 14.99 -11.27 -9.96
C GLU A 366 15.39 -12.55 -10.71
N ARG A 367 16.59 -13.07 -10.44
CA ARG A 367 17.06 -14.33 -11.01
C ARG A 367 16.15 -15.50 -10.61
N ALA A 368 15.82 -15.63 -9.33
CA ALA A 368 14.94 -16.69 -8.85
C ALA A 368 13.55 -16.63 -9.51
N CYS A 369 12.97 -15.42 -9.66
CA CYS A 369 11.70 -15.22 -10.34
C CYS A 369 11.79 -15.64 -11.81
N ARG A 370 12.81 -15.16 -12.54
CA ARG A 370 13.04 -15.50 -13.95
C ARG A 370 13.22 -16.99 -14.17
N ASP A 371 14.02 -17.66 -13.34
CA ASP A 371 14.33 -19.08 -13.49
C ASP A 371 13.11 -19.99 -13.26
N HIS A 372 12.07 -19.49 -12.58
CA HIS A 372 10.81 -20.20 -12.29
C HIS A 372 9.58 -19.64 -13.03
N GLY A 373 9.76 -18.63 -13.90
CA GLY A 373 8.67 -17.99 -14.64
C GLY A 373 7.66 -17.31 -13.73
N VAL A 374 8.12 -16.74 -12.61
CA VAL A 374 7.33 -15.86 -11.74
C VAL A 374 7.54 -14.42 -12.23
N PRO A 375 6.48 -13.60 -12.37
CA PRO A 375 6.64 -12.21 -12.80
C PRO A 375 7.59 -11.43 -11.88
N TYR A 376 8.54 -10.73 -12.51
CA TYR A 376 9.40 -9.74 -11.84
C TYR A 376 9.37 -8.48 -12.68
N ARG A 377 8.66 -7.46 -12.22
CA ARG A 377 8.42 -6.24 -12.99
C ARG A 377 9.21 -5.08 -12.39
N SER A 378 10.02 -4.42 -13.22
CA SER A 378 10.84 -3.28 -12.80
C SER A 378 10.95 -2.23 -13.91
N GLU A 379 10.33 -1.08 -13.70
CA GLU A 379 10.26 -0.01 -14.71
C GLU A 379 10.81 1.32 -14.22
N SER A 380 10.83 2.35 -15.07
CA SER A 380 11.12 3.71 -14.59
C SER A 380 9.98 4.23 -13.71
N TRP A 381 10.32 5.00 -12.66
CA TRP A 381 9.32 5.51 -11.71
C TRP A 381 8.19 6.31 -12.38
N GLY A 382 8.52 7.12 -13.40
CA GLY A 382 7.51 7.88 -14.15
C GLY A 382 6.53 7.00 -14.91
N LYS A 383 7.02 5.93 -15.56
CA LYS A 383 6.16 4.95 -16.26
C LYS A 383 5.23 4.24 -15.28
N THR A 384 5.75 3.80 -14.14
CA THR A 384 4.96 3.13 -13.11
C THR A 384 3.91 4.05 -12.50
N LEU A 385 4.26 5.32 -12.22
CA LEU A 385 3.31 6.30 -11.67
C LEU A 385 2.18 6.62 -12.66
N LEU A 386 2.51 6.86 -13.93
CA LEU A 386 1.51 7.08 -14.97
C LEU A 386 0.61 5.86 -15.15
N GLY A 387 1.17 4.65 -15.11
CA GLY A 387 0.42 3.40 -15.15
C GLY A 387 -0.56 3.26 -13.97
N ALA A 388 -0.12 3.58 -12.76
CA ALA A 388 -0.98 3.55 -11.57
C ALA A 388 -2.14 4.56 -11.69
N LEU A 389 -1.86 5.79 -12.13
CA LEU A 389 -2.90 6.82 -12.34
C LEU A 389 -3.86 6.44 -13.47
N ALA A 390 -3.36 5.88 -14.57
CA ALA A 390 -4.18 5.39 -15.68
C ALA A 390 -5.09 4.24 -15.23
N HIS A 391 -4.59 3.34 -14.37
CA HIS A 391 -5.39 2.27 -13.78
C HIS A 391 -6.51 2.81 -12.88
N ILE A 392 -6.22 3.77 -12.00
CA ILE A 392 -7.25 4.46 -11.20
C ILE A 392 -8.29 5.13 -12.12
N GLN A 393 -7.85 5.75 -13.22
CA GLN A 393 -8.77 6.36 -14.19
C GLN A 393 -9.61 5.31 -14.93
N ALA A 394 -9.06 4.15 -15.27
CA ALA A 394 -9.79 3.07 -15.91
C ALA A 394 -10.89 2.53 -14.98
N LEU A 395 -10.55 2.33 -13.70
CA LEU A 395 -11.49 1.86 -12.68
C LEU A 395 -12.59 2.87 -12.31
N SER A 396 -12.48 4.13 -12.75
CA SER A 396 -13.48 5.16 -12.48
C SER A 396 -14.80 4.90 -13.23
N LYS A 397 -14.77 4.01 -14.23
CA LYS A 397 -15.91 3.64 -15.06
C LYS A 397 -16.66 2.42 -14.48
N PRO A 398 -17.97 2.28 -14.73
CA PRO A 398 -18.72 1.08 -14.37
C PRO A 398 -18.11 -0.17 -15.01
N ASP A 399 -18.19 -1.29 -14.30
CA ASP A 399 -17.71 -2.57 -14.81
C ASP A 399 -18.52 -2.98 -16.06
N GLY A 400 -17.85 -3.41 -17.12
CA GLY A 400 -18.49 -3.82 -18.39
C GLY A 400 -18.52 -2.77 -19.51
N VAL A 401 -17.98 -1.55 -19.30
CA VAL A 401 -17.74 -0.58 -20.38
C VAL A 401 -16.30 -0.71 -20.87
N SER A 402 -16.05 -1.60 -21.83
CA SER A 402 -14.73 -1.72 -22.48
C SER A 402 -14.36 -0.40 -23.17
N PRO A 403 -13.10 0.07 -23.07
CA PRO A 403 -12.63 1.17 -23.89
C PRO A 403 -12.39 0.68 -25.32
N GLY A 404 -13.27 1.04 -26.25
CA GLY A 404 -12.98 0.97 -27.68
C GLY A 404 -13.82 -0.01 -28.49
N THR A 405 -15.09 0.33 -28.71
CA THR A 405 -15.67 0.27 -30.06
C THR A 405 -16.23 1.64 -30.35
N ALA A 406 -15.38 2.55 -30.83
CA ALA A 406 -15.86 3.69 -31.59
C ALA A 406 -16.49 3.10 -32.85
N GLU A 407 -17.80 2.90 -32.81
CA GLU A 407 -18.60 2.52 -33.95
C GLU A 407 -18.46 3.65 -34.97
N THR A 408 -17.66 3.42 -36.00
CA THR A 408 -17.68 4.21 -37.23
C THR A 408 -19.09 4.12 -37.78
N ALA A 409 -19.91 5.11 -37.45
CA ALA A 409 -21.14 5.42 -38.16
C ALA A 409 -20.75 5.89 -39.58
N VAL A 410 -20.53 4.93 -40.47
CA VAL A 410 -20.69 5.13 -41.90
C VAL A 410 -22.12 4.72 -42.21
N THR A 411 -22.99 5.70 -42.42
CA THR A 411 -24.22 5.50 -43.16
C THR A 411 -24.34 6.61 -44.20
N ALA A 412 -24.22 6.15 -45.45
CA ALA A 412 -24.95 6.52 -46.66
C ALA A 412 -25.79 7.80 -46.66
#